data_AF-A0A1Q6T435-F1
#
_entry.id   AF-A0A1Q6T435-F1
#
_cell.length_a   1.000
_cell.length_b   1.000
_cell.length_c   1.000
_cell.angle_alpha   90.00
_cell.angle_beta   90.00
_cell.angle_gamma   90.00
#
_symmetry.space_group_name_H-M   'P 1'
#
loop_
_entity.id
_entity.type
_entity.pdbx_description
1 polymer ?
#
loop_
_entity_poly.entity_id
_entity_poly.type
_entity_poly.pdbx_seq_one_letter_code
_entity_poly.pdbx_strand_id
1 'polypeptide(L)'
;MEKLFSYLEKVTGVNNLENRSWQDVVDNVILPMMAYPANQRNRIGNAFMKFMAEFTQDVCRKDEHLGNIMLEIAMQRISDGAVLHPDDPTPTFEALPQAYRTYGSQNGYLGGEPGLMGKECEDFIVNALPVCLEHAKTRSHALAIAFGLVHYLNEDGEEQEGYMLGTVTYAPNGKLLYTLAKQWAEKYADEETIFRHYAQPNQWRKHIAWFAEQEKAEKLDWENFFAATKAAGEGNFFKRWQNKLRIQKEIRACALNLR
;
A
#
# COMPACT_ATOMS: atom_id res chain seq x y z
N MET A 1 -24.73 -13.60 -0.25
CA MET A 1 -23.52 -13.17 -0.99
C MET A 1 -23.84 -13.35 -2.46
N GLU A 2 -23.71 -12.29 -3.27
CA GLU A 2 -23.91 -12.37 -4.74
C GLU A 2 -22.78 -13.22 -5.35
N LYS A 3 -23.05 -13.97 -6.42
CA LYS A 3 -22.02 -14.79 -7.10
C LYS A 3 -21.26 -13.95 -8.12
N LEU A 4 -19.97 -14.23 -8.31
CA LEU A 4 -19.07 -13.54 -9.25
C LEU A 4 -19.71 -13.26 -10.62
N PHE A 5 -20.22 -14.29 -11.32
CA PHE A 5 -20.80 -14.10 -12.64
C PHE A 5 -22.12 -13.35 -12.61
N SER A 6 -23.00 -13.64 -11.65
CA SER A 6 -24.26 -12.89 -11.50
C SER A 6 -24.02 -11.40 -11.25
N TYR A 7 -23.00 -11.05 -10.46
CA TYR A 7 -22.58 -9.66 -10.27
C TYR A 7 -22.09 -9.06 -11.60
N LEU A 8 -21.18 -9.73 -12.30
CA LEU A 8 -20.63 -9.25 -13.57
C LEU A 8 -21.70 -9.02 -14.63
N GLU A 9 -22.64 -9.96 -14.80
CA GLU A 9 -23.74 -9.85 -15.76
C GLU A 9 -24.63 -8.64 -15.43
N LYS A 10 -24.90 -8.40 -14.15
CA LYS A 10 -25.70 -7.27 -13.68
C LYS A 10 -25.01 -5.92 -13.89
N VAL A 11 -23.70 -5.80 -13.61
CA VAL A 11 -22.98 -4.51 -13.70
C VAL A 11 -22.53 -4.17 -15.12
N THR A 12 -22.31 -5.19 -15.97
CA THR A 12 -21.84 -4.99 -17.35
C THR A 12 -22.96 -5.12 -18.39
N GLY A 13 -24.07 -5.79 -18.05
CA GLY A 13 -25.14 -6.11 -19.00
C GLY A 13 -24.78 -7.23 -20.00
N VAL A 14 -23.60 -7.83 -19.88
CA VAL A 14 -23.16 -8.95 -20.73
C VAL A 14 -23.61 -10.26 -20.09
N ASN A 15 -24.47 -11.01 -20.78
CA ASN A 15 -25.03 -12.27 -20.27
C ASN A 15 -24.21 -13.50 -20.69
N ASN A 16 -24.50 -14.63 -20.03
CA ASN A 16 -23.93 -15.96 -20.28
C ASN A 16 -22.42 -16.00 -20.08
N LEU A 17 -21.91 -15.30 -19.06
CA LEU A 17 -20.47 -15.22 -18.78
C LEU A 17 -19.90 -16.55 -18.30
N GLU A 18 -20.70 -17.39 -17.65
CA GLU A 18 -20.31 -18.73 -17.19
C GLU A 18 -19.90 -19.68 -18.34
N ASN A 19 -20.35 -19.42 -19.57
CA ASN A 19 -20.06 -20.23 -20.75
C ASN A 19 -18.82 -19.75 -21.51
N ARG A 20 -18.15 -18.69 -21.04
CA ARG A 20 -16.97 -18.10 -21.68
C ARG A 20 -15.71 -18.52 -20.94
N SER A 21 -14.58 -18.51 -21.66
CA SER A 21 -13.28 -18.67 -21.00
C SER A 21 -13.03 -17.51 -20.05
N TRP A 22 -12.35 -17.75 -18.93
CA TRP A 22 -12.06 -16.68 -17.97
C TRP A 22 -11.21 -15.56 -18.59
N GLN A 23 -10.24 -15.92 -19.45
CA GLN A 23 -9.47 -14.98 -20.26
C GLN A 23 -10.38 -14.05 -21.09
N ASP A 24 -11.37 -14.60 -21.79
CA ASP A 24 -12.35 -13.82 -22.57
C ASP A 24 -13.16 -12.88 -21.68
N VAL A 25 -13.59 -13.34 -20.50
CA VAL A 25 -14.31 -12.49 -19.54
C VAL A 25 -13.43 -11.35 -19.03
N VAL A 26 -12.16 -11.60 -18.73
CA VAL A 26 -11.23 -10.55 -18.27
C VAL A 26 -10.95 -9.54 -19.38
N ASP A 27 -10.55 -10.02 -20.56
CA ASP A 27 -10.05 -9.18 -21.65
C ASP A 27 -11.15 -8.39 -22.36
N ASN A 28 -12.37 -8.94 -22.45
CA ASN A 28 -13.47 -8.36 -23.23
C ASN A 28 -14.62 -7.80 -22.38
N VAL A 29 -14.64 -8.07 -21.07
CA VAL A 29 -15.72 -7.60 -20.18
C VAL A 29 -15.16 -6.82 -18.99
N ILE A 30 -14.40 -7.46 -18.09
CA ILE A 30 -13.98 -6.82 -16.84
C ILE A 30 -13.08 -5.61 -17.12
N LEU A 31 -11.96 -5.80 -17.82
CA LEU A 31 -11.00 -4.72 -18.02
C LEU A 31 -11.60 -3.58 -18.87
N PRO A 32 -12.12 -3.82 -20.10
CA PRO A 32 -12.62 -2.72 -20.93
C PRO A 32 -13.79 -1.94 -20.33
N MET A 33 -14.67 -2.59 -19.55
CA MET A 33 -15.89 -1.97 -19.02
C MET A 33 -15.74 -1.43 -17.60
N MET A 34 -14.74 -1.86 -16.83
CA MET A 34 -14.58 -1.48 -15.42
C MET A 34 -13.23 -0.79 -15.15
N ALA A 35 -12.15 -1.26 -15.78
CA ALA A 35 -10.82 -0.67 -15.71
C ALA A 35 -10.47 -0.01 -17.06
N TYR A 36 -11.02 1.17 -17.32
CA TYR A 36 -10.89 1.84 -18.62
C TYR A 36 -9.43 1.98 -19.10
N PRO A 37 -9.17 1.89 -20.42
CA PRO A 37 -7.82 2.08 -20.96
C PRO A 37 -7.28 3.49 -20.69
N ALA A 38 -5.95 3.61 -20.69
CA ALA A 38 -5.13 4.75 -20.31
C ALA A 38 -5.28 6.02 -21.16
N ASN A 39 -6.43 6.25 -21.81
CA ASN A 39 -6.79 7.51 -22.46
C ASN A 39 -8.11 8.10 -21.94
N GLN A 40 -8.74 7.49 -20.93
CA GLN A 40 -9.98 8.01 -20.31
C GLN A 40 -9.71 8.76 -18.98
N ARG A 41 -10.62 9.65 -18.60
CA ARG A 41 -10.63 10.35 -17.30
C ARG A 41 -11.24 9.40 -16.24
N ASN A 42 -10.72 9.37 -15.01
CA ASN A 42 -11.04 8.37 -13.95
C ASN A 42 -10.57 6.94 -14.26
N ARG A 43 -9.26 6.79 -14.47
CA ARG A 43 -8.62 5.50 -14.79
C ARG A 43 -8.65 4.58 -13.57
N ILE A 44 -9.01 3.32 -13.81
CA ILE A 44 -9.31 2.31 -12.79
C ILE A 44 -10.46 2.80 -11.90
N GLY A 45 -11.69 2.68 -12.41
CA GLY A 45 -12.87 3.30 -11.79
C GLY A 45 -13.35 2.58 -10.53
N ASN A 46 -14.23 3.25 -9.77
CA ASN A 46 -14.83 2.70 -8.55
C ASN A 46 -15.52 1.34 -8.79
N ALA A 47 -16.09 1.11 -9.98
CA ALA A 47 -16.68 -0.18 -10.32
C ALA A 47 -15.66 -1.32 -10.27
N PHE A 48 -14.45 -1.11 -10.82
CA PHE A 48 -13.38 -2.09 -10.76
C PHE A 48 -12.84 -2.27 -9.33
N MET A 49 -12.63 -1.16 -8.62
CA MET A 49 -12.17 -1.22 -7.22
C MET A 49 -13.15 -1.97 -6.33
N LYS A 50 -14.46 -1.70 -6.48
CA LYS A 50 -15.52 -2.43 -5.78
C LYS A 50 -15.53 -3.91 -6.13
N PHE A 51 -15.45 -4.22 -7.41
CA PHE A 51 -15.40 -5.61 -7.88
C PHE A 51 -14.22 -6.37 -7.28
N MET A 52 -13.03 -5.78 -7.31
CA MET A 52 -11.86 -6.41 -6.71
C MET A 52 -12.00 -6.52 -5.19
N ALA A 53 -12.48 -5.48 -4.50
CA ALA A 53 -12.72 -5.56 -3.05
C ALA A 53 -13.67 -6.70 -2.65
N GLU A 54 -14.71 -6.96 -3.45
CA GLU A 54 -15.74 -7.98 -3.16
C GLU A 54 -15.35 -9.39 -3.62
N PHE A 55 -14.70 -9.52 -4.78
CA PHE A 55 -14.51 -10.81 -5.45
C PHE A 55 -13.04 -11.24 -5.61
N THR A 56 -12.07 -10.58 -4.97
CA THR A 56 -10.63 -10.90 -5.10
C THR A 56 -10.33 -12.39 -4.95
N GLN A 57 -10.89 -13.06 -3.94
CA GLN A 57 -10.63 -14.49 -3.74
C GLN A 57 -11.16 -15.35 -4.88
N ASP A 58 -12.36 -15.04 -5.40
CA ASP A 58 -12.96 -15.80 -6.49
C ASP A 58 -12.19 -15.59 -7.79
N VAL A 59 -11.78 -14.35 -8.05
CA VAL A 59 -10.94 -13.97 -9.19
C VAL A 59 -9.61 -14.74 -9.16
N CYS A 60 -8.89 -14.74 -8.04
CA CYS A 60 -7.61 -15.46 -7.93
C CYS A 60 -7.78 -16.99 -7.98
N ARG A 61 -8.89 -17.54 -7.47
CA ARG A 61 -9.19 -18.98 -7.57
C ARG A 61 -9.52 -19.42 -8.99
N LYS A 62 -10.12 -18.54 -9.82
CA LYS A 62 -10.43 -18.84 -11.21
C LYS A 62 -9.18 -18.94 -12.06
N ASP A 63 -8.29 -17.96 -11.92
CA ASP A 63 -6.99 -17.96 -12.58
C ASP A 63 -6.04 -17.05 -11.79
N GLU A 64 -5.00 -17.65 -11.21
CA GLU A 64 -4.04 -16.93 -10.38
C GLU A 64 -3.25 -15.89 -11.19
N HIS A 65 -2.94 -16.18 -12.46
CA HIS A 65 -2.15 -15.26 -13.29
C HIS A 65 -2.95 -14.01 -13.63
N LEU A 66 -4.17 -14.18 -14.14
CA LEU A 66 -5.06 -13.06 -14.46
C LEU A 66 -5.54 -12.34 -13.19
N GLY A 67 -5.73 -13.07 -12.09
CA GLY A 67 -6.04 -12.48 -10.80
C GLY A 67 -4.95 -11.54 -10.31
N ASN A 68 -3.68 -11.98 -10.36
CA ASN A 68 -2.55 -11.13 -10.00
C ASN A 68 -2.43 -9.87 -10.89
N ILE A 69 -2.72 -9.98 -12.18
CA ILE A 69 -2.73 -8.83 -13.09
C ILE A 69 -3.81 -7.81 -12.68
N MET A 70 -5.01 -8.28 -12.38
CA MET A 70 -6.10 -7.39 -11.94
C MET A 70 -5.83 -6.78 -10.56
N LEU A 71 -5.21 -7.53 -9.64
CA LEU A 71 -4.76 -6.99 -8.35
C LEU A 71 -3.68 -5.92 -8.52
N GLU A 72 -2.71 -6.14 -9.39
CA GLU A 72 -1.67 -5.15 -9.69
C GLU A 72 -2.26 -3.86 -10.28
N ILE A 73 -3.22 -3.98 -11.21
CA ILE A 73 -3.98 -2.82 -11.73
C ILE A 73 -4.69 -2.10 -10.57
N ALA A 74 -5.37 -2.81 -9.67
CA ALA A 74 -6.07 -2.20 -8.55
C ALA A 74 -5.10 -1.54 -7.54
N MET A 75 -3.96 -2.16 -7.24
CA MET A 75 -2.94 -1.59 -6.35
C MET A 75 -2.30 -0.34 -6.94
N GLN A 76 -2.07 -0.30 -8.26
CA GLN A 76 -1.60 0.88 -8.98
C GLN A 76 -2.51 2.10 -8.81
N ARG A 77 -3.84 1.88 -8.69
CA ARG A 77 -4.79 2.95 -8.34
C ARG A 77 -4.57 3.50 -6.93
N ILE A 78 -4.23 2.62 -5.98
CA ILE A 78 -3.96 3.00 -4.59
C ILE A 78 -2.60 3.70 -4.48
N SER A 79 -1.54 3.17 -5.11
CA SER A 79 -0.20 3.73 -5.03
C SER A 79 -0.13 5.13 -5.65
N ASP A 80 -0.56 5.27 -6.91
CA ASP A 80 -0.29 6.46 -7.71
C ASP A 80 -1.35 7.56 -7.50
N GLY A 81 -2.47 7.22 -6.84
CA GLY A 81 -3.61 8.12 -6.65
C GLY A 81 -4.01 8.38 -5.20
N ALA A 82 -3.56 7.58 -4.23
CA ALA A 82 -4.12 7.64 -2.88
C ALA A 82 -3.12 7.48 -1.72
N VAL A 83 -2.00 6.77 -1.86
CA VAL A 83 -1.19 6.35 -0.69
C VAL A 83 0.31 6.64 -0.80
N LEU A 84 0.94 6.59 -1.99
CA LEU A 84 2.40 6.74 -2.11
C LEU A 84 2.77 8.06 -2.78
N HIS A 85 3.71 8.81 -2.20
CA HIS A 85 4.21 10.07 -2.76
C HIS A 85 5.23 9.78 -3.88
N PRO A 86 5.27 10.58 -4.97
CA PRO A 86 6.23 10.40 -6.06
C PRO A 86 7.70 10.45 -5.62
N ASP A 87 7.98 11.16 -4.53
CA ASP A 87 9.33 11.33 -3.97
C ASP A 87 9.73 10.23 -2.98
N ASP A 88 8.80 9.34 -2.59
CA ASP A 88 9.19 8.12 -1.91
C ASP A 88 9.98 7.27 -2.91
N PRO A 89 11.09 6.62 -2.50
CA PRO A 89 11.72 5.59 -3.31
C PRO A 89 10.73 4.43 -3.40
N THR A 90 9.81 4.55 -4.35
CA THR A 90 8.74 3.59 -4.58
C THR A 90 9.43 2.25 -4.85
N PRO A 91 8.94 1.14 -4.29
CA PRO A 91 9.37 -0.15 -4.80
C PRO A 91 8.99 -0.17 -6.28
N THR A 92 9.96 -0.52 -7.13
CA THR A 92 9.66 -0.84 -8.52
C THR A 92 8.75 -2.07 -8.52
N PHE A 93 7.44 -1.85 -8.64
CA PHE A 93 6.45 -2.93 -8.72
C PHE A 93 6.61 -3.68 -10.04
N GLU A 94 6.16 -4.94 -10.10
CA GLU A 94 6.25 -5.73 -11.32
C GLU A 94 5.53 -5.01 -12.47
N ALA A 95 6.25 -4.74 -13.55
CA ALA A 95 5.65 -4.15 -14.73
C ALA A 95 4.56 -5.09 -15.26
N LEU A 96 3.35 -4.56 -15.45
CA LEU A 96 2.24 -5.30 -16.07
C LEU A 96 2.71 -5.94 -17.39
N PRO A 97 2.24 -7.16 -17.71
CA PRO A 97 2.51 -7.76 -19.01
C PRO A 97 2.05 -6.83 -20.14
N GLN A 98 2.75 -6.86 -21.28
CA GLN A 98 2.56 -5.90 -22.37
C GLN A 98 1.09 -5.70 -22.78
N ALA A 99 0.30 -6.78 -22.81
CA ALA A 99 -1.12 -6.75 -23.17
C ALA A 99 -1.99 -5.94 -22.20
N TYR A 100 -1.58 -5.83 -20.93
CA TYR A 100 -2.37 -5.20 -19.86
C TYR A 100 -1.86 -3.82 -19.46
N ARG A 101 -0.71 -3.39 -19.96
CA ARG A 101 -0.12 -2.08 -19.62
C ARG A 101 -1.09 -0.93 -19.91
N THR A 102 -1.96 -1.05 -20.91
CA THR A 102 -2.96 -0.01 -21.23
C THR A 102 -3.98 0.21 -20.11
N TYR A 103 -4.09 -0.68 -19.14
CA TYR A 103 -5.02 -0.58 -18.00
C TYR A 103 -4.33 -0.12 -16.71
N GLY A 104 -3.00 -0.10 -16.67
CA GLY A 104 -2.23 0.39 -15.54
C GLY A 104 -2.22 1.92 -15.43
N SER A 105 -1.89 2.43 -14.25
CA SER A 105 -1.77 3.86 -13.96
C SER A 105 -0.59 4.52 -14.70
N GLN A 106 0.47 3.75 -14.98
CA GLN A 106 1.75 4.23 -15.53
C GLN A 106 1.69 4.74 -16.99
N ASN A 107 0.56 4.58 -17.69
CA ASN A 107 0.46 4.82 -19.14
C ASN A 107 -0.34 6.06 -19.55
N GLY A 108 -0.51 7.06 -18.68
CA GLY A 108 -0.79 8.39 -19.23
C GLY A 108 -0.84 9.53 -18.23
N TYR A 109 -1.18 10.69 -18.80
CA TYR A 109 -1.09 12.01 -18.18
C TYR A 109 -1.74 12.07 -16.80
N LEU A 110 -0.97 12.60 -15.84
CA LEU A 110 -1.27 12.82 -14.42
C LEU A 110 -1.11 11.57 -13.54
N GLY A 111 0.15 11.18 -13.29
CA GLY A 111 0.49 10.69 -11.96
C GLY A 111 0.25 11.82 -10.96
N GLY A 112 -0.63 11.60 -9.98
CA GLY A 112 -0.98 12.62 -8.99
C GLY A 112 -2.19 13.49 -9.34
N GLU A 113 -3.37 12.90 -9.52
CA GLU A 113 -4.56 13.55 -8.95
C GLU A 113 -4.60 13.14 -7.46
N PRO A 114 -4.05 13.93 -6.52
CA PRO A 114 -4.21 13.66 -5.10
C PRO A 114 -5.70 13.62 -4.74
N GLY A 115 -6.08 12.79 -3.76
CA GLY A 115 -7.47 12.68 -3.29
C GLY A 115 -8.38 11.73 -4.06
N LEU A 116 -7.81 10.69 -4.69
CA LEU A 116 -8.61 9.62 -5.30
C LEU A 116 -9.05 8.53 -4.32
N MET A 117 -8.75 8.72 -3.02
CA MET A 117 -9.14 7.82 -1.94
C MET A 117 -10.66 7.89 -1.69
N GLY A 118 -11.38 6.91 -2.24
CA GLY A 118 -12.82 6.73 -2.03
C GLY A 118 -13.16 5.50 -1.18
N LYS A 119 -14.46 5.31 -0.92
CA LYS A 119 -14.98 4.13 -0.19
C LYS A 119 -14.52 2.82 -0.80
N GLU A 120 -14.52 2.72 -2.12
CA GLU A 120 -14.11 1.51 -2.84
C GLU A 120 -12.59 1.25 -2.74
N CYS A 121 -11.78 2.29 -2.59
CA CYS A 121 -10.35 2.15 -2.32
C CYS A 121 -10.10 1.67 -0.89
N GLU A 122 -10.83 2.23 0.09
CA GLU A 122 -10.79 1.73 1.48
C GLU A 122 -11.24 0.27 1.55
N ASP A 123 -12.33 -0.09 0.89
CA ASP A 123 -12.83 -1.47 0.85
C ASP A 123 -11.82 -2.42 0.20
N PHE A 124 -11.13 -1.99 -0.86
CA PHE A 124 -10.05 -2.77 -1.45
C PHE A 124 -8.90 -2.97 -0.46
N ILE A 125 -8.46 -1.91 0.23
CA ILE A 125 -7.39 -2.01 1.23
C ILE A 125 -7.78 -3.00 2.33
N VAL A 126 -9.01 -2.89 2.85
CA VAL A 126 -9.47 -3.76 3.95
C VAL A 126 -9.66 -5.21 3.50
N ASN A 127 -10.24 -5.45 2.33
CA ASN A 127 -10.71 -6.78 1.93
C ASN A 127 -9.78 -7.52 0.97
N ALA A 128 -9.11 -6.81 0.06
CA ALA A 128 -8.30 -7.41 -1.00
C ALA A 128 -6.78 -7.34 -0.74
N LEU A 129 -6.30 -6.30 -0.05
CA LEU A 129 -4.86 -6.17 0.27
C LEU A 129 -4.31 -7.35 1.08
N PRO A 130 -5.04 -7.94 2.07
CA PRO A 130 -4.60 -9.16 2.75
C PRO A 130 -4.32 -10.32 1.79
N VAL A 131 -5.11 -10.46 0.73
CA VAL A 131 -4.86 -11.49 -0.29
C VAL A 131 -3.60 -11.16 -1.07
N CYS A 132 -3.41 -9.90 -1.47
CA CYS A 132 -2.18 -9.46 -2.15
C CYS A 132 -0.91 -9.74 -1.33
N LEU A 133 -0.98 -9.57 -0.01
CA LEU A 133 0.13 -9.84 0.90
C LEU A 133 0.52 -11.32 0.97
N GLU A 134 -0.43 -12.24 0.74
CA GLU A 134 -0.17 -13.68 0.71
C GLU A 134 0.55 -14.12 -0.59
N HIS A 135 0.32 -13.45 -1.72
CA HIS A 135 0.87 -13.84 -3.03
C HIS A 135 2.24 -13.19 -3.33
N ALA A 136 3.23 -13.98 -3.71
CA ALA A 136 4.61 -13.50 -3.94
C ALA A 136 4.71 -12.38 -5.01
N LYS A 137 3.88 -12.41 -6.06
CA LYS A 137 3.92 -11.42 -7.15
C LYS A 137 3.37 -10.05 -6.77
N THR A 138 2.44 -10.00 -5.83
CA THR A 138 1.75 -8.77 -5.43
C THR A 138 2.17 -8.27 -4.04
N ARG A 139 2.80 -9.13 -3.22
CA ARG A 139 3.22 -8.81 -1.84
C ARG A 139 4.09 -7.57 -1.74
N SER A 140 5.07 -7.41 -2.62
CA SER A 140 5.98 -6.25 -2.53
C SER A 140 5.23 -4.93 -2.75
N HIS A 141 4.25 -4.91 -3.64
CA HIS A 141 3.41 -3.73 -3.87
C HIS A 141 2.43 -3.51 -2.72
N ALA A 142 1.80 -4.56 -2.24
CA ALA A 142 0.90 -4.48 -1.10
C ALA A 142 1.60 -3.98 0.18
N LEU A 143 2.84 -4.41 0.43
CA LEU A 143 3.67 -3.90 1.53
C LEU A 143 4.00 -2.42 1.37
N ALA A 144 4.26 -1.96 0.14
CA ALA A 144 4.48 -0.54 -0.12
C ALA A 144 3.27 0.29 0.29
N ILE A 145 2.07 -0.13 -0.11
CA ILE A 145 0.81 0.50 0.31
C ILE A 145 0.69 0.50 1.84
N ALA A 146 0.97 -0.62 2.50
CA ALA A 146 0.92 -0.70 3.96
C ALA A 146 1.90 0.28 4.63
N PHE A 147 3.15 0.35 4.17
CA PHE A 147 4.12 1.31 4.69
C PHE A 147 3.75 2.76 4.38
N GLY A 148 3.15 3.05 3.23
CA GLY A 148 2.62 4.37 2.90
C GLY A 148 1.52 4.80 3.88
N LEU A 149 0.56 3.92 4.16
CA LEU A 149 -0.48 4.18 5.17
C LEU A 149 0.12 4.45 6.56
N VAL A 150 1.12 3.69 6.97
CA VAL A 150 1.83 3.88 8.25
C VAL A 150 2.64 5.19 8.27
N HIS A 151 3.17 5.62 7.13
CA HIS A 151 3.93 6.86 7.01
C HIS A 151 3.03 8.09 7.17
N TYR A 152 1.92 8.09 6.44
CA TYR A 152 1.04 9.26 6.29
C TYR A 152 -0.16 9.25 7.26
N LEU A 153 -0.35 8.23 8.10
CA LEU A 153 -1.33 8.25 9.20
C LEU A 153 -0.62 8.13 10.54
N ASN A 154 -1.16 8.80 11.57
CA ASN A 154 -0.78 8.53 12.96
C ASN A 154 -1.68 7.45 13.60
N GLU A 155 -1.40 7.09 14.85
CA GLU A 155 -2.14 6.07 15.59
C GLU A 155 -3.63 6.39 15.82
N ASP A 156 -3.98 7.68 15.78
CA ASP A 156 -5.34 8.16 15.87
C ASP A 156 -6.05 8.18 14.51
N GLY A 157 -5.33 7.85 13.43
CA GLY A 157 -5.84 7.83 12.07
C GLY A 157 -5.84 9.19 11.39
N GLU A 158 -5.13 10.16 11.94
CA GLU A 158 -5.02 11.50 11.38
C GLU A 158 -3.90 11.55 10.35
N GLU A 159 -4.22 12.13 9.21
CA GLU A 159 -3.26 12.31 8.13
C GLU A 159 -2.11 13.24 8.53
N GLN A 160 -0.90 12.80 8.22
CA GLN A 160 0.33 13.55 8.32
C GLN A 160 0.72 13.94 6.89
N GLU A 161 1.09 15.21 6.68
CA GLU A 161 1.62 15.72 5.40
C GLU A 161 0.61 15.90 4.25
N GLY A 162 -0.69 15.61 4.45
CA GLY A 162 -1.80 16.12 3.63
C GLY A 162 -1.93 15.57 2.19
N TYR A 163 -1.26 14.45 1.89
CA TYR A 163 -1.15 13.86 0.55
C TYR A 163 -2.25 12.83 0.21
N MET A 164 -2.57 11.92 1.12
CA MET A 164 -3.47 10.78 0.92
C MET A 164 -4.97 11.15 0.92
N LEU A 165 -5.37 12.07 1.80
CA LEU A 165 -6.77 12.49 1.97
C LEU A 165 -7.02 13.88 1.38
N GLY A 166 -6.00 14.43 0.71
CA GLY A 166 -6.02 15.71 0.00
C GLY A 166 -6.85 15.68 -1.27
N THR A 167 -8.15 15.48 -1.14
CA THR A 167 -9.26 16.20 -1.78
C THR A 167 -10.54 15.34 -1.79
N VAL A 168 -11.67 15.98 -1.44
CA VAL A 168 -13.09 15.62 -1.73
C VAL A 168 -13.85 14.57 -0.87
N THR A 169 -14.95 15.03 -0.23
CA THR A 169 -16.23 14.35 0.15
C THR A 169 -16.27 13.07 0.99
N TYR A 170 -15.20 12.30 1.10
CA TYR A 170 -15.16 11.04 1.85
C TYR A 170 -14.08 11.09 2.92
N ALA A 171 -14.44 10.77 4.16
CA ALA A 171 -13.51 10.65 5.28
C ALA A 171 -13.28 9.16 5.55
N PRO A 172 -12.15 8.56 5.11
CA PRO A 172 -11.88 7.16 5.38
C PRO A 172 -11.64 6.90 6.86
N ASN A 173 -11.80 5.65 7.28
CA ASN A 173 -11.47 5.25 8.65
C ASN A 173 -9.95 5.13 8.82
N GLY A 174 -9.27 6.27 8.97
CA GLY A 174 -7.81 6.33 9.09
C GLY A 174 -7.27 5.48 10.23
N LYS A 175 -7.98 5.40 11.37
CA LYS A 175 -7.54 4.60 12.52
C LYS A 175 -7.53 3.10 12.21
N LEU A 176 -8.57 2.63 11.51
CA LEU A 176 -8.63 1.26 11.02
C LEU A 176 -7.49 0.99 10.04
N LEU A 177 -7.31 1.87 9.05
CA LEU A 177 -6.29 1.72 8.02
C LEU A 177 -4.88 1.69 8.60
N TYR A 178 -4.55 2.61 9.52
CA TYR A 178 -3.27 2.60 10.24
C TYR A 178 -3.05 1.29 11.01
N THR A 179 -4.06 0.86 11.78
CA THR A 179 -3.97 -0.34 12.62
C THR A 179 -3.69 -1.58 11.77
N LEU A 180 -4.45 -1.75 10.68
CA LEU A 180 -4.29 -2.88 9.77
C LEU A 180 -2.95 -2.82 9.04
N ALA A 181 -2.58 -1.65 8.52
CA ALA A 181 -1.33 -1.47 7.80
C ALA A 181 -0.10 -1.79 8.65
N LYS A 182 -0.08 -1.35 9.91
CA LYS A 182 0.97 -1.70 10.87
C LYS A 182 1.03 -3.21 11.11
N GLN A 183 -0.11 -3.85 11.37
CA GLN A 183 -0.18 -5.31 11.56
C GLN A 183 0.31 -6.08 10.33
N TRP A 184 -0.03 -5.62 9.13
CA TRP A 184 0.39 -6.25 7.89
C TRP A 184 1.88 -6.05 7.62
N ALA A 185 2.41 -4.84 7.80
CA ALA A 185 3.83 -4.57 7.67
C ALA A 185 4.65 -5.48 8.59
N GLU A 186 4.27 -5.57 9.87
CA GLU A 186 4.97 -6.39 10.86
C GLU A 186 4.80 -7.91 10.65
N LYS A 187 3.70 -8.34 10.01
CA LYS A 187 3.45 -9.76 9.72
C LYS A 187 4.15 -10.26 8.46
N TYR A 188 4.15 -9.45 7.39
CA TYR A 188 4.53 -9.90 6.04
C TYR A 188 5.89 -9.38 5.56
N ALA A 189 6.43 -8.32 6.15
CA ALA A 189 7.77 -7.83 5.81
C ALA A 189 8.84 -8.50 6.70
N ASP A 190 10.03 -8.70 6.13
CA ASP A 190 11.21 -9.07 6.92
C ASP A 190 11.71 -7.88 7.76
N GLU A 191 12.53 -8.18 8.78
CA GLU A 191 13.07 -7.18 9.71
C GLU A 191 13.88 -6.09 8.96
N GLU A 192 14.60 -6.44 7.90
CA GLU A 192 15.38 -5.49 7.08
C GLU A 192 14.47 -4.49 6.36
N THR A 193 13.36 -4.97 5.80
CA THR A 193 12.38 -4.14 5.11
C THR A 193 11.67 -3.22 6.08
N ILE A 194 11.23 -3.72 7.24
CA ILE A 194 10.65 -2.88 8.29
C ILE A 194 11.64 -1.81 8.72
N PHE A 195 12.90 -2.18 8.98
CA PHE A 195 13.95 -1.23 9.35
C PHE A 195 14.12 -0.14 8.30
N ARG A 196 14.23 -0.49 7.02
CA ARG A 196 14.41 0.47 5.92
C ARG A 196 13.28 1.51 5.83
N HIS A 197 12.03 1.10 6.10
CA HIS A 197 10.89 2.03 6.10
C HIS A 197 10.82 2.85 7.39
N TYR A 198 11.02 2.23 8.56
CA TYR A 198 10.92 2.92 9.85
C TYR A 198 12.11 3.84 10.11
N ALA A 199 13.30 3.51 9.60
CA ALA A 199 14.52 4.29 9.80
C ALA A 199 14.64 5.49 8.86
N GLN A 200 13.57 5.89 8.16
CA GLN A 200 13.59 7.12 7.38
C GLN A 200 13.76 8.36 8.28
N PRO A 201 14.47 9.41 7.84
CA PRO A 201 14.79 10.57 8.68
C PRO A 201 13.59 11.29 9.32
N ASN A 202 12.45 11.34 8.63
CA ASN A 202 11.21 11.95 9.11
C ASN A 202 10.27 10.95 9.85
N GLN A 203 10.59 9.65 9.87
CA GLN A 203 9.68 8.61 10.38
C GLN A 203 10.16 7.95 11.67
N TRP A 204 11.48 7.85 11.90
CA TRP A 204 12.01 6.97 12.95
C TRP A 204 11.46 7.23 14.36
N ARG A 205 11.14 8.49 14.68
CA ARG A 205 10.53 8.85 15.97
C ARG A 205 9.12 8.31 16.14
N LYS A 206 8.32 8.23 15.06
CA LYS A 206 6.99 7.63 15.09
C LYS A 206 7.07 6.14 15.42
N HIS A 207 8.17 5.49 15.02
CA HIS A 207 8.41 4.06 15.25
C HIS A 207 9.37 3.78 16.40
N ILE A 208 9.53 4.71 17.35
CA ILE A 208 10.46 4.56 18.47
C ILE A 208 10.20 3.30 19.31
N ALA A 209 8.93 2.89 19.44
CA ALA A 209 8.55 1.66 20.13
C ALA A 209 9.17 0.42 19.47
N TRP A 210 9.15 0.34 18.13
CA TRP A 210 9.75 -0.77 17.38
C TRP A 210 11.27 -0.79 17.56
N PHE A 211 11.95 0.36 17.48
CA PHE A 211 13.39 0.43 17.74
C PHE A 211 13.75 0.07 19.19
N ALA A 212 12.88 0.42 20.14
CA ALA A 212 13.05 0.05 21.54
C ALA A 212 12.91 -1.47 21.76
N GLU A 213 12.01 -2.14 21.03
CA GLU A 213 11.91 -3.60 21.02
C GLU A 213 13.19 -4.24 20.44
N GLN A 214 13.74 -3.70 19.35
CA GLN A 214 14.99 -4.18 18.79
C GLN A 214 16.19 -3.97 19.73
N GLU A 215 16.26 -2.85 20.45
CA GLU A 215 17.29 -2.62 21.47
C GLU A 215 17.12 -3.59 22.65
N LYS A 216 15.89 -3.82 23.13
CA LYS A 216 15.60 -4.79 24.21
C LYS A 216 16.00 -6.22 23.82
N ALA A 217 15.85 -6.56 22.54
CA ALA A 217 16.25 -7.85 21.97
C ALA A 217 17.74 -7.93 21.58
N GLU A 218 18.53 -6.88 21.83
CA GLU A 218 19.94 -6.77 21.42
C GLU A 218 20.19 -6.92 19.90
N LYS A 219 19.18 -6.57 19.08
CA LYS A 219 19.21 -6.63 17.62
C LYS A 219 19.50 -5.28 16.94
N LEU A 220 19.41 -4.18 17.69
CA LEU A 220 19.56 -2.84 17.12
C LEU A 220 21.02 -2.50 16.81
N ASP A 221 21.36 -2.47 15.52
CA ASP A 221 22.62 -1.89 15.05
C ASP A 221 22.55 -0.36 15.08
N TRP A 222 23.22 0.23 16.06
CA TRP A 222 23.29 1.68 16.25
C TRP A 222 23.99 2.42 15.11
N GLU A 223 24.99 1.82 14.47
CA GLU A 223 25.70 2.45 13.35
C GLU A 223 24.78 2.55 12.14
N ASN A 224 24.13 1.42 11.80
CA ASN A 224 23.17 1.38 10.71
C ASN A 224 21.96 2.30 11.00
N PHE A 225 21.44 2.29 12.22
CA PHE A 225 20.36 3.19 12.65
C PHE A 225 20.71 4.66 12.41
N PHE A 226 21.87 5.13 12.88
CA PHE A 226 22.24 6.54 12.71
C PHE A 226 22.58 6.90 11.26
N ALA A 227 23.06 5.95 10.46
CA ALA A 227 23.30 6.14 9.04
C ALA A 227 21.99 6.33 8.26
N ALA A 228 21.01 5.43 8.49
CA ALA A 228 19.72 5.46 7.81
C ALA A 228 18.85 6.66 8.22
N THR A 229 18.71 6.89 9.53
CA THR A 229 17.83 7.95 10.07
C THR A 229 18.39 9.35 9.91
N LYS A 230 19.70 9.49 9.64
CA LYS A 230 20.42 10.78 9.72
C LYS A 230 20.19 11.51 11.06
N ALA A 231 19.75 10.82 12.11
CA ALA A 231 19.27 11.44 13.34
C ALA A 231 20.38 12.10 14.18
N ALA A 232 21.64 11.74 13.93
CA ALA A 232 22.80 12.43 14.52
C ALA A 232 22.91 13.90 14.05
N GLY A 233 22.28 14.23 12.92
CA GLY A 233 22.29 15.55 12.30
C GLY A 233 23.64 15.94 11.69
N GLU A 234 23.71 17.17 11.21
CA GLU A 234 24.93 17.77 10.68
C GLU A 234 25.70 18.54 11.77
N GLY A 235 27.02 18.65 11.60
CA GLY A 235 27.87 19.42 12.51
C GLY A 235 29.16 18.71 12.92
N ASN A 236 29.90 19.34 13.83
CA ASN A 236 31.17 18.80 14.31
C ASN A 236 30.99 17.49 15.10
N PHE A 237 32.10 16.77 15.27
CA PHE A 237 32.11 15.46 15.93
C PHE A 237 31.41 15.45 17.30
N PHE A 238 31.69 16.45 18.15
CA PHE A 238 31.12 16.54 19.50
C PHE A 238 29.59 16.69 19.50
N LYS A 239 29.03 17.54 18.64
CA LYS A 239 27.56 17.72 18.54
C LYS A 239 26.88 16.43 18.09
N ARG A 240 27.43 15.76 17.07
CA ARG A 240 26.91 14.48 16.58
C ARG A 240 26.96 13.40 17.67
N TRP A 241 28.07 13.32 18.41
CA TRP A 241 28.21 12.38 19.50
C TRP A 241 27.20 12.61 20.64
N GLN A 242 27.02 13.88 21.05
CA GLN A 242 26.00 14.23 22.05
C GLN A 242 24.58 13.87 21.59
N ASN A 243 24.25 14.13 20.33
CA ASN A 243 22.96 13.75 19.74
C ASN A 243 22.75 12.24 19.75
N LYS A 244 23.77 11.45 19.34
CA LYS A 244 23.71 9.99 19.38
C LYS A 244 23.42 9.47 20.79
N LEU A 245 24.14 9.96 21.79
CA LEU A 245 23.92 9.59 23.19
C LEU A 245 22.51 9.94 23.69
N ARG A 246 21.99 11.10 23.30
CA ARG A 246 20.63 11.52 23.67
C ARG A 246 19.58 10.58 23.09
N ILE A 247 19.69 10.24 21.80
CA ILE A 247 18.75 9.35 21.12
C ILE A 247 18.85 7.92 21.67
N GLN A 248 20.06 7.43 21.95
CA GLN A 248 20.26 6.14 22.61
C GLN A 248 19.57 6.08 23.97
N LYS A 249 19.67 7.15 24.78
CA LYS A 249 18.96 7.23 26.06
C LYS A 249 17.44 7.23 25.88
N GLU A 250 16.92 7.92 24.87
CA GLU A 250 15.50 7.98 24.56
C GLU A 250 14.94 6.58 24.22
N ILE A 251 15.56 5.88 23.28
CA ILE A 251 15.16 4.53 22.86
C ILE A 251 15.31 3.52 24.01
N ARG A 252 16.41 3.57 24.77
CA ARG A 252 16.60 2.69 25.94
C ARG A 252 15.58 2.95 27.04
N ALA A 253 15.20 4.21 27.27
CA ALA A 253 14.15 4.54 28.23
C ALA A 253 12.79 3.97 27.78
N CYS A 254 12.48 4.03 26.48
CA CYS A 254 11.31 3.34 25.93
C CYS A 254 11.41 1.82 26.13
N ALA A 255 12.58 1.23 25.86
CA ALA A 255 12.80 -0.22 25.97
C ALA A 255 12.58 -0.76 27.39
N LEU A 256 13.01 0.00 28.41
CA LEU A 256 12.79 -0.33 29.82
C LEU A 256 11.31 -0.30 30.24
N ASN A 257 10.48 0.48 29.52
CA ASN A 257 9.06 0.62 29.80
C ASN A 257 8.18 -0.35 28.99
N LEU A 258 8.77 -1.12 28.06
CA LEU A 258 8.08 -2.20 27.36
C LEU A 258 7.85 -3.36 28.34
N ARG A 259 6.59 -3.60 28.71
CA ARG A 259 6.19 -4.74 29.56
C ARG A 259 6.53 -6.07 28.91
#